data_AF-A0A7C3QSW2-F1
#
_entry.id   AF-A0A7C3QSW2-F1
#
_cell.length_a   1.000
_cell.length_b   1.000
_cell.length_c   1.000
_cell.angle_alpha   90.00
_cell.angle_beta   90.00
_cell.angle_gamma   90.00
#
_symmetry.space_group_name_H-M   'P 1'
#
loop_
_entity.id
_entity.type
_entity.pdbx_description
1 polymer ?
#
loop_
_entity_poly.entity_id
_entity_poly.type
_entity_poly.pdbx_seq_one_letter_code
_entity_poly.pdbx_strand_id
1 'polypeptide(L)'
;SEGYEGIAENERFVKKTHANPESKVKGVFTLHASFTVTDDVLIKTKELADKYGTIYAMHLEEGLIDVYHNIERYGKRPVERLRDIGFLSPRFLAIHGVQVTEDELMILKQYDVKIAHNAMSNMINGVGVPPIPKMLSLGMTVGIGNDGYVMDVFENMRSTYLVHKVVNKDPRLMSPLKVVEMATIDAAKALGVHDKIGSIEVGKEADITILVPEFTHTPLDERTVYGHLVNTFSGKDVWGVLVKGSWVTKERRVVTVDLDRVVDYAEKVVNRLWDRMISMEVKYKVEWLKP
;
A
#
# COMPACT_ATOMS: atom_id res chain seq x y z
N SER A 1 21.91 1.60 17.39
CA SER A 1 20.50 1.68 17.79
C SER A 1 19.68 0.84 16.81
N GLU A 2 18.52 0.34 17.24
CA GLU A 2 17.65 -0.54 16.45
C GLU A 2 17.34 0.01 15.03
N GLY A 3 17.20 1.33 14.88
CA GLY A 3 16.99 1.96 13.56
C GLY A 3 18.13 1.70 12.55
N TYR A 4 19.40 1.73 12.98
CA TYR A 4 20.53 1.42 12.11
C TYR A 4 20.63 -0.08 11.80
N GLU A 5 20.19 -0.94 12.72
CA GLU A 5 20.12 -2.38 12.48
C GLU A 5 19.07 -2.70 11.41
N GLY A 6 17.90 -2.06 11.48
CA GLY A 6 16.86 -2.15 10.44
C GLY A 6 17.33 -1.63 9.09
N ILE A 7 18.04 -0.50 9.04
CA ILE A 7 18.66 0.00 7.79
C ILE A 7 19.66 -1.02 7.24
N ALA A 8 20.51 -1.61 8.09
CA ALA A 8 21.49 -2.60 7.67
C ALA A 8 20.81 -3.88 7.13
N GLU A 9 19.69 -4.29 7.72
CA GLU A 9 18.87 -5.40 7.21
C GLU A 9 18.28 -5.08 5.84
N ASN A 10 17.64 -3.92 5.69
CA ASN A 10 17.11 -3.45 4.42
C ASN A 10 18.20 -3.40 3.34
N GLU A 11 19.39 -2.87 3.68
CA GLU A 11 20.51 -2.81 2.74
C GLU A 11 20.99 -4.21 2.31
N ARG A 12 21.11 -5.17 3.25
CA ARG A 12 21.45 -6.56 2.91
C ARG A 12 20.42 -7.16 1.94
N PHE A 13 19.13 -6.91 2.17
CA PHE A 13 18.07 -7.44 1.32
C PHE A 13 18.03 -6.78 -0.06
N VAL A 14 18.22 -5.46 -0.13
CA VAL A 14 18.37 -4.72 -1.40
C VAL A 14 19.54 -5.26 -2.22
N LYS A 15 20.73 -5.42 -1.61
CA LYS A 15 21.90 -6.00 -2.28
C LYS A 15 21.61 -7.40 -2.81
N LYS A 16 21.00 -8.26 -1.99
CA LYS A 16 20.66 -9.64 -2.37
C LYS A 16 19.72 -9.69 -3.56
N THR A 17 18.67 -8.86 -3.56
CA THR A 17 17.67 -8.85 -4.63
C THR A 17 18.19 -8.21 -5.91
N HIS A 18 18.99 -7.14 -5.82
CA HIS A 18 19.61 -6.49 -6.99
C HIS A 18 20.65 -7.37 -7.68
N ALA A 19 21.31 -8.28 -6.96
CA ALA A 19 22.24 -9.24 -7.53
C ALA A 19 21.59 -10.27 -8.48
N ASN A 20 20.26 -10.40 -8.46
CA ASN A 20 19.51 -11.31 -9.33
C ASN A 20 18.47 -10.55 -10.17
N PRO A 21 18.80 -10.16 -11.41
CA PRO A 21 17.87 -9.46 -12.31
C PRO A 21 16.57 -10.22 -12.61
N GLU A 22 16.59 -11.55 -12.55
CA GLU A 22 15.43 -12.42 -12.80
C GLU A 22 14.50 -12.52 -11.60
N SER A 23 14.93 -12.04 -10.43
CA SER A 23 14.15 -12.08 -9.19
C SER A 23 12.74 -11.49 -9.39
N LYS A 24 11.74 -12.17 -8.82
CA LYS A 24 10.37 -11.65 -8.66
C LYS A 24 10.25 -10.72 -7.45
N VAL A 25 11.33 -10.56 -6.68
CA VAL A 25 11.38 -9.84 -5.40
C VAL A 25 12.36 -8.69 -5.51
N LYS A 26 11.96 -7.51 -5.04
CA LYS A 26 12.78 -6.30 -4.98
C LYS A 26 12.86 -5.81 -3.54
N GLY A 27 14.07 -5.60 -3.04
CA GLY A 27 14.30 -4.96 -1.75
C GLY A 27 14.03 -3.45 -1.83
N VAL A 28 13.43 -2.93 -0.76
CA VAL A 28 13.17 -1.49 -0.57
C VAL A 28 13.56 -1.12 0.85
N PHE A 29 13.81 0.17 1.09
CA PHE A 29 13.96 0.65 2.45
C PHE A 29 12.62 1.07 3.01
N THR A 30 12.25 0.56 4.18
CA THR A 30 11.02 0.95 4.88
C THR A 30 11.35 1.52 6.24
N LEU A 31 10.62 2.57 6.58
CA LEU A 31 10.64 3.24 7.87
C LEU A 31 9.22 3.17 8.44
N HIS A 32 9.08 3.16 9.76
CA HIS A 32 7.76 3.13 10.38
C HIS A 32 7.04 4.47 10.19
N ALA A 33 7.24 5.45 11.08
CA ALA A 33 6.57 6.76 11.00
C ALA A 33 7.44 7.85 11.63
N SER A 34 7.16 9.12 11.31
CA SER A 34 7.95 10.29 11.74
C SER A 34 8.21 10.33 13.25
N PHE A 35 7.22 9.94 14.08
CA PHE A 35 7.33 9.90 15.54
C PHE A 35 8.17 8.75 16.12
N THR A 36 8.61 7.80 15.30
CA THR A 36 9.42 6.64 15.73
C THR A 36 10.83 6.62 15.17
N VAL A 37 11.17 7.58 14.29
CA VAL A 37 12.47 7.61 13.59
C VAL A 37 13.14 8.98 13.73
N THR A 38 14.44 8.96 13.98
CA THR A 38 15.27 10.18 14.08
C THR A 38 15.67 10.70 12.71
N ASP A 39 16.08 11.97 12.64
CA ASP A 39 16.52 12.60 11.38
C ASP A 39 17.73 11.87 10.78
N ASP A 40 18.70 11.45 11.59
CA ASP A 40 19.87 10.72 11.10
C ASP A 40 19.48 9.39 10.40
N VAL A 41 18.49 8.68 10.93
CA VAL A 41 17.98 7.42 10.34
C VAL A 41 17.25 7.72 9.03
N LEU A 42 16.46 8.79 8.97
CA LEU A 42 15.77 9.25 7.75
C LEU A 42 16.79 9.61 6.65
N ILE A 43 17.75 10.46 6.97
CA ILE A 43 18.81 10.91 6.06
C ILE A 43 19.59 9.69 5.56
N LYS A 44 20.02 8.80 6.47
CA LYS A 44 20.78 7.62 6.10
C LYS A 44 20.02 6.67 5.19
N THR A 45 18.72 6.51 5.44
CA THR A 45 17.85 5.69 4.60
C THR A 45 17.76 6.25 3.19
N LYS A 46 17.55 7.56 3.06
CA LYS A 46 17.50 8.22 1.75
C LYS A 46 18.83 8.09 1.00
N GLU A 47 19.97 8.35 1.66
CA GLU A 47 21.30 8.19 1.06
C GLU A 47 21.48 6.79 0.45
N LEU A 48 21.07 5.75 1.17
CA LEU A 48 21.20 4.38 0.71
C LEU A 48 20.21 4.05 -0.40
N ALA A 49 18.97 4.52 -0.30
CA ALA A 49 17.98 4.34 -1.35
C ALA A 49 18.44 4.97 -2.67
N ASP A 50 19.01 6.19 -2.61
CA ASP A 50 19.61 6.88 -3.75
C ASP A 50 20.83 6.09 -4.29
N LYS A 51 21.73 5.65 -3.41
CA LYS A 51 22.91 4.84 -3.77
C LYS A 51 22.54 3.58 -4.56
N TYR A 52 21.47 2.90 -4.17
CA TYR A 52 21.03 1.66 -4.83
C TYR A 52 19.97 1.88 -5.92
N GLY A 53 19.49 3.11 -6.13
CA GLY A 53 18.44 3.40 -7.10
C GLY A 53 17.10 2.71 -6.79
N THR A 54 16.80 2.46 -5.51
CA THR A 54 15.53 1.85 -5.07
C THR A 54 14.60 2.89 -4.45
N ILE A 55 13.33 2.53 -4.26
CA ILE A 55 12.38 3.38 -3.54
C ILE A 55 12.57 3.23 -2.03
N TYR A 56 12.01 4.17 -1.28
CA TYR A 56 11.87 4.06 0.16
C TYR A 56 10.46 4.49 0.58
N ALA A 57 9.94 3.90 1.64
CA ALA A 57 8.57 4.10 2.08
C ALA A 57 8.50 4.39 3.57
N MET A 58 7.51 5.19 3.97
CA MET A 58 7.22 5.53 5.36
C MET A 58 5.74 5.87 5.53
N HIS A 59 5.15 5.51 6.66
CA HIS A 59 3.84 6.03 7.06
C HIS A 59 3.96 7.53 7.29
N LEU A 60 3.04 8.29 6.69
CA LEU A 60 3.03 9.73 6.72
C LEU A 60 1.64 10.21 7.11
N GLU A 61 1.53 10.87 8.26
CA GLU A 61 0.33 11.58 8.67
C GLU A 61 -0.94 10.72 8.60
N GLU A 62 -0.84 9.47 9.08
CA GLU A 62 -1.99 8.57 9.17
C GLU A 62 -2.99 9.08 10.22
N GLY A 63 -2.52 9.22 11.48
CA GLY A 63 -3.31 9.76 12.59
C GLY A 63 -2.79 11.12 13.04
N LEU A 64 -3.65 11.87 13.73
CA LEU A 64 -3.29 13.18 14.32
C LEU A 64 -2.11 13.10 15.30
N ILE A 65 -1.86 11.93 15.91
CA ILE A 65 -0.72 11.73 16.79
C ILE A 65 0.62 11.97 16.09
N ASP A 66 0.74 11.60 14.81
CA ASP A 66 1.97 11.85 14.03
C ASP A 66 2.23 13.35 13.89
N VAL A 67 1.17 14.11 13.58
CA VAL A 67 1.20 15.57 13.45
C VAL A 67 1.58 16.22 14.78
N TYR A 68 0.86 15.92 15.86
CA TYR A 68 1.06 16.59 17.15
C TYR A 68 2.42 16.28 17.76
N HIS A 69 2.85 15.02 17.71
CA HIS A 69 4.19 14.66 18.16
C HIS A 69 5.26 15.44 17.38
N ASN A 70 5.09 15.62 16.06
CA ASN A 70 6.07 16.34 15.26
C ASN A 70 6.08 17.84 15.58
N ILE A 71 4.91 18.45 15.75
CA ILE A 71 4.81 19.86 16.14
C ILE A 71 5.45 20.08 17.51
N GLU A 72 5.18 19.23 18.50
CA GLU A 72 5.73 19.35 19.84
C GLU A 72 7.27 19.18 19.84
N ARG A 73 7.78 18.18 19.13
CA ARG A 73 9.20 17.83 19.17
C ARG A 73 10.08 18.65 18.23
N TYR A 74 9.56 19.05 17.08
CA TYR A 74 10.31 19.67 15.99
C TYR A 74 9.77 21.05 15.58
N GLY A 75 8.65 21.50 16.16
CA GLY A 75 8.03 22.78 15.82
C GLY A 75 7.41 22.83 14.42
N LYS A 76 7.26 21.68 13.76
CA LYS A 76 6.88 21.53 12.35
C LYS A 76 5.99 20.32 12.17
N ARG A 77 5.19 20.32 11.10
CA ARG A 77 4.45 19.13 10.70
C ARG A 77 5.37 18.10 10.00
N PRO A 78 4.98 16.81 9.94
CA PRO A 78 5.81 15.78 9.34
C PRO A 78 6.30 16.11 7.92
N VAL A 79 5.43 16.54 7.00
CA VAL A 79 5.88 16.88 5.62
C VAL A 79 6.91 18.00 5.61
N GLU A 80 6.72 19.03 6.43
CA GLU A 80 7.64 20.16 6.54
C GLU A 80 9.01 19.74 7.09
N ARG A 81 9.01 18.91 8.14
CA ARG A 81 10.24 18.32 8.70
C ARG A 81 10.98 17.52 7.63
N LEU A 82 10.27 16.64 6.93
CA LEU A 82 10.86 15.79 5.88
C LEU A 82 11.43 16.61 4.71
N ARG A 83 10.77 17.71 4.35
CA ARG A 83 11.30 18.67 3.36
C ARG A 83 12.62 19.26 3.82
N ASP A 84 12.68 19.75 5.06
CA ASP A 84 13.83 20.50 5.56
C ASP A 84 15.10 19.67 5.71
N ILE A 85 14.96 18.37 6.02
CA ILE A 85 16.08 17.43 6.04
C ILE A 85 16.39 16.82 4.65
N GLY A 86 15.71 17.28 3.60
CA GLY A 86 15.90 16.80 2.23
C GLY A 86 15.41 15.38 1.98
N PHE A 87 14.48 14.86 2.79
CA PHE A 87 14.00 13.47 2.68
C PHE A 87 12.99 13.25 1.55
N LEU A 88 12.28 14.28 1.09
CA LEU A 88 11.27 14.14 0.03
C LEU A 88 11.93 13.97 -1.35
N SER A 89 11.43 13.05 -2.17
CA SER A 89 11.92 12.83 -3.53
C SER A 89 10.92 12.04 -4.38
N PRO A 90 11.17 11.94 -5.71
CA PRO A 90 10.36 11.09 -6.59
C PRO A 90 10.39 9.59 -6.26
N ARG A 91 11.36 9.14 -5.44
CA ARG A 91 11.53 7.76 -4.98
C ARG A 91 10.86 7.49 -3.63
N PHE A 92 10.31 8.52 -2.99
CA PHE A 92 9.62 8.38 -1.72
C PHE A 92 8.16 7.96 -1.94
N LEU A 93 7.76 6.86 -1.30
CA LEU A 93 6.39 6.40 -1.20
C LEU A 93 5.83 6.77 0.19
N ALA A 94 5.01 7.80 0.24
CA ALA A 94 4.27 8.19 1.44
C ALA A 94 3.02 7.31 1.59
N ILE A 95 2.92 6.61 2.72
CA ILE A 95 1.80 5.72 3.02
C ILE A 95 0.77 6.50 3.85
N HIS A 96 -0.51 6.39 3.49
CA HIS A 96 -1.67 7.10 4.07
C HIS A 96 -1.86 8.55 3.62
N GLY A 97 -1.13 9.50 4.21
CA GLY A 97 -1.27 10.94 3.95
C GLY A 97 -2.62 11.53 4.38
N VAL A 98 -3.23 11.04 5.46
CA VAL A 98 -4.62 11.38 5.86
C VAL A 98 -4.72 12.81 6.37
N GLN A 99 -3.77 13.24 7.21
CA GLN A 99 -3.81 14.56 7.83
C GLN A 99 -3.13 15.67 7.00
N VAL A 100 -2.68 15.34 5.78
CA VAL A 100 -1.96 16.25 4.90
C VAL A 100 -2.82 17.46 4.58
N THR A 101 -2.27 18.64 4.82
CA THR A 101 -2.90 19.93 4.50
C THR A 101 -2.71 20.32 3.04
N GLU A 102 -3.43 21.34 2.56
CA GLU A 102 -3.26 21.84 1.17
C GLU A 102 -1.84 22.36 0.93
N ASP A 103 -1.21 23.01 1.91
CA ASP A 103 0.17 23.51 1.77
C ASP A 103 1.18 22.35 1.69
N GLU A 104 1.02 21.33 2.54
CA GLU A 104 1.84 20.12 2.51
C GLU A 104 1.63 19.33 1.22
N LEU A 105 0.41 19.29 0.71
CA LEU A 105 0.10 18.69 -0.58
C LEU A 105 0.89 19.36 -1.71
N MET A 106 1.03 20.69 -1.68
CA MET A 106 1.84 21.41 -2.66
C MET A 106 3.34 21.09 -2.52
N ILE A 107 3.84 20.90 -1.29
CA ILE A 107 5.20 20.41 -1.05
C ILE A 107 5.36 19.00 -1.65
N LEU A 108 4.50 18.05 -1.30
CA LEU A 108 4.58 16.67 -1.80
C LEU A 108 4.55 16.62 -3.34
N LYS A 109 3.70 17.45 -3.96
CA LYS A 109 3.67 17.62 -5.42
C LYS A 109 4.99 18.14 -5.97
N GLN A 110 5.57 19.19 -5.37
CA GLN A 110 6.83 19.78 -5.82
C GLN A 110 7.97 18.75 -5.88
N TYR A 111 8.00 17.82 -4.92
CA TYR A 111 9.01 16.77 -4.85
C TYR A 111 8.62 15.48 -5.60
N ASP A 112 7.48 15.48 -6.29
CA ASP A 112 6.92 14.32 -7.00
C ASP A 112 6.81 13.07 -6.10
N VAL A 113 6.39 13.27 -4.85
CA VAL A 113 6.19 12.16 -3.90
C VAL A 113 5.04 11.25 -4.37
N LYS A 114 5.24 9.94 -4.26
CA LYS A 114 4.24 8.92 -4.60
C LYS A 114 3.40 8.61 -3.36
N ILE A 115 2.10 8.36 -3.55
CA ILE A 115 1.17 8.09 -2.44
C ILE A 115 0.66 6.65 -2.50
N ALA A 116 0.67 5.95 -1.37
CA ALA A 116 -0.08 4.71 -1.17
C ALA A 116 -1.35 5.00 -0.37
N HIS A 117 -2.51 4.91 -1.03
CA HIS A 117 -3.82 5.14 -0.44
C HIS A 117 -4.41 3.83 0.10
N ASN A 118 -4.59 3.77 1.42
CA ASN A 118 -5.10 2.61 2.15
C ASN A 118 -6.54 2.86 2.67
N ALA A 119 -7.51 2.97 1.77
CA ALA A 119 -8.88 3.37 2.12
C ALA A 119 -9.51 2.50 3.22
N MET A 120 -9.43 1.17 3.10
CA MET A 120 -10.01 0.24 4.08
C MET A 120 -9.37 0.38 5.46
N SER A 121 -8.04 0.42 5.53
CA SER A 121 -7.32 0.58 6.80
C SER A 121 -7.68 1.90 7.49
N ASN A 122 -7.69 3.01 6.73
CA ASN A 122 -8.06 4.31 7.27
C ASN A 122 -9.47 4.33 7.88
N MET A 123 -10.41 3.62 7.25
CA MET A 123 -11.77 3.47 7.76
C MET A 123 -11.83 2.58 9.01
N ILE A 124 -11.09 1.47 9.04
CA ILE A 124 -11.00 0.57 10.20
C ILE A 124 -10.42 1.31 11.41
N ASN A 125 -9.34 2.06 11.21
CA ASN A 125 -8.68 2.83 12.27
C ASN A 125 -9.42 4.14 12.61
N GLY A 126 -10.41 4.54 11.82
CA GLY A 126 -11.19 5.76 12.05
C GLY A 126 -10.38 7.05 11.97
N VAL A 127 -9.30 7.06 11.18
CA VAL A 127 -8.33 8.17 11.15
C VAL A 127 -8.69 9.30 10.18
N GLY A 128 -9.66 9.07 9.29
CA GLY A 128 -10.14 10.06 8.33
C GLY A 128 -9.88 9.67 6.87
N VAL A 129 -9.97 10.65 5.96
CA VAL A 129 -9.90 10.43 4.51
C VAL A 129 -8.91 11.41 3.88
N PRO A 130 -7.81 10.93 3.25
CA PRO A 130 -6.82 11.79 2.61
C PRO A 130 -7.41 12.52 1.38
N PRO A 131 -6.86 13.66 0.96
CA PRO A 131 -7.40 14.46 -0.16
C PRO A 131 -7.05 13.86 -1.55
N ILE A 132 -7.35 12.58 -1.77
CA ILE A 132 -6.97 11.84 -2.99
C ILE A 132 -7.53 12.46 -4.27
N PRO A 133 -8.82 12.87 -4.38
CA PRO A 133 -9.31 13.50 -5.61
C PRO A 133 -8.51 14.75 -5.97
N LYS A 134 -8.11 15.53 -4.96
CA LYS A 134 -7.27 16.71 -5.14
C LYS A 134 -5.86 16.32 -5.61
N MET A 135 -5.20 15.36 -4.95
CA MET A 135 -3.90 14.80 -5.39
C MET A 135 -3.93 14.38 -6.86
N LEU A 136 -4.96 13.65 -7.27
CA LEU A 136 -5.15 13.20 -8.66
C LEU A 136 -5.33 14.37 -9.63
N SER A 137 -6.16 15.36 -9.29
CA SER A 137 -6.33 16.56 -10.12
C SER A 137 -5.06 17.41 -10.25
N LEU A 138 -4.14 17.29 -9.30
CA LEU A 138 -2.82 17.93 -9.36
C LEU A 138 -1.79 17.12 -10.17
N GLY A 139 -2.17 15.94 -10.68
CA GLY A 139 -1.30 15.06 -11.45
C GLY A 139 -0.36 14.20 -10.60
N MET A 140 -0.59 14.09 -9.30
CA MET A 140 0.23 13.23 -8.43
C MET A 140 -0.06 11.76 -8.69
N THR A 141 0.94 10.91 -8.48
CA THR A 141 0.80 9.45 -8.60
C THR A 141 0.29 8.87 -7.29
N VAL A 142 -0.87 8.21 -7.35
CA VAL A 142 -1.51 7.56 -6.20
C VAL A 142 -1.80 6.09 -6.56
N GLY A 143 -1.23 5.16 -5.80
CA GLY A 143 -1.54 3.74 -5.86
C GLY A 143 -2.48 3.31 -4.72
N ILE A 144 -3.24 2.23 -4.91
CA ILE A 144 -4.04 1.62 -3.84
C ILE A 144 -3.20 0.59 -3.08
N GLY A 145 -3.27 0.63 -1.75
CA GLY A 145 -2.71 -0.38 -0.85
C GLY A 145 -3.78 -0.99 0.07
N ASN A 146 -3.45 -2.10 0.72
CA ASN A 146 -4.35 -2.82 1.63
C ASN A 146 -3.93 -2.77 3.12
N ASP A 147 -2.74 -2.23 3.38
CA ASP A 147 -2.16 -2.06 4.71
C ASP A 147 -2.04 -3.33 5.57
N GLY A 148 -2.09 -4.51 4.95
CA GLY A 148 -2.06 -5.80 5.64
C GLY A 148 -3.37 -6.22 6.32
N TYR A 149 -4.48 -5.49 6.11
CA TYR A 149 -5.78 -5.80 6.72
C TYR A 149 -6.69 -6.59 5.78
N VAL A 150 -7.24 -5.93 4.77
CA VAL A 150 -8.21 -6.55 3.84
C VAL A 150 -7.50 -6.95 2.56
N MET A 151 -7.26 -8.25 2.39
CA MET A 151 -6.45 -8.77 1.29
C MET A 151 -7.17 -8.77 -0.07
N ASP A 152 -8.51 -8.67 -0.09
CA ASP A 152 -9.26 -8.59 -1.34
C ASP A 152 -9.06 -7.22 -2.00
N VAL A 153 -8.36 -7.20 -3.14
CA VAL A 153 -8.06 -5.98 -3.90
C VAL A 153 -9.33 -5.32 -4.43
N PHE A 154 -10.38 -6.08 -4.73
CA PHE A 154 -11.65 -5.53 -5.20
C PHE A 154 -12.36 -4.74 -4.10
N GLU A 155 -12.28 -5.20 -2.85
CA GLU A 155 -12.78 -4.44 -1.71
C GLU A 155 -12.01 -3.14 -1.52
N ASN A 156 -10.68 -3.16 -1.64
CA ASN A 156 -9.86 -1.95 -1.56
C ASN A 156 -10.17 -0.94 -2.68
N MET A 157 -10.38 -1.43 -3.92
CA MET A 157 -10.85 -0.60 -5.03
C MET A 157 -12.22 0.01 -4.75
N ARG A 158 -13.18 -0.80 -4.32
CA ARG A 158 -14.55 -0.36 -4.02
C ARG A 158 -14.58 0.69 -2.91
N SER A 159 -13.82 0.48 -1.85
CA SER A 159 -13.71 1.42 -0.74
C SER A 159 -13.05 2.73 -1.15
N THR A 160 -11.99 2.65 -1.95
CA THR A 160 -11.39 3.84 -2.58
C THR A 160 -12.42 4.59 -3.42
N TYR A 161 -13.21 3.90 -4.23
CA TYR A 161 -14.24 4.51 -5.07
C TYR A 161 -15.34 5.22 -4.27
N LEU A 162 -15.80 4.60 -3.18
CA LEU A 162 -16.98 5.07 -2.43
C LEU A 162 -16.64 6.14 -1.38
N VAL A 163 -15.55 5.98 -0.63
CA VAL A 163 -15.25 6.85 0.52
C VAL A 163 -15.16 8.33 0.11
N HIS A 164 -14.54 8.60 -1.04
CA HIS A 164 -14.38 9.95 -1.55
C HIS A 164 -15.69 10.56 -2.05
N LYS A 165 -16.61 9.77 -2.60
CA LYS A 165 -17.94 10.25 -2.98
C LYS A 165 -18.75 10.67 -1.76
N VAL A 166 -18.70 9.88 -0.70
CA VAL A 166 -19.44 10.14 0.54
C VAL A 166 -18.94 11.42 1.21
N VAL A 167 -17.62 11.53 1.44
CA VAL A 167 -17.05 12.70 2.13
C VAL A 167 -17.28 14.00 1.37
N ASN A 168 -17.19 13.97 0.03
CA ASN A 168 -17.38 15.16 -0.80
C ASN A 168 -18.83 15.37 -1.25
N LYS A 169 -19.74 14.46 -0.93
CA LYS A 169 -21.14 14.47 -1.39
C LYS A 169 -21.28 14.64 -2.92
N ASP A 170 -20.38 14.02 -3.67
CA ASP A 170 -20.36 14.10 -5.13
C ASP A 170 -20.22 12.70 -5.76
N PRO A 171 -21.27 12.17 -6.42
CA PRO A 171 -21.23 10.85 -7.02
C PRO A 171 -20.34 10.78 -8.28
N ARG A 172 -19.87 11.90 -8.82
CA ARG A 172 -19.07 11.96 -10.05
C ARG A 172 -17.56 11.81 -9.80
N LEU A 173 -17.11 11.90 -8.55
CA LEU A 173 -15.69 11.83 -8.22
C LEU A 173 -15.09 10.48 -8.55
N MET A 174 -13.99 10.50 -9.32
CA MET A 174 -13.24 9.34 -9.81
C MET A 174 -14.08 8.37 -10.64
N SER A 175 -13.63 8.08 -11.85
CA SER A 175 -14.22 7.02 -12.67
C SER A 175 -13.78 5.64 -12.16
N PRO A 176 -14.56 4.58 -12.40
CA PRO A 176 -14.12 3.21 -12.12
C PRO A 176 -12.80 2.85 -12.84
N LEU A 177 -12.60 3.33 -14.07
CA LEU A 177 -11.33 3.18 -14.79
C LEU A 177 -10.16 3.77 -13.98
N LYS A 178 -10.32 4.98 -13.44
CA LYS A 178 -9.25 5.61 -12.65
C LYS A 178 -8.89 4.78 -11.41
N VAL A 179 -9.89 4.21 -10.74
CA VAL A 179 -9.66 3.33 -9.58
C VAL A 179 -8.89 2.07 -10.00
N VAL A 180 -9.19 1.49 -11.16
CA VAL A 180 -8.43 0.36 -11.71
C VAL A 180 -7.00 0.78 -12.08
N GLU A 181 -6.79 1.96 -12.66
CA GLU A 181 -5.43 2.51 -12.89
C GLU A 181 -4.64 2.64 -11.58
N MET A 182 -5.28 3.15 -10.51
CA MET A 182 -4.69 3.25 -9.17
C MET A 182 -4.32 1.88 -8.58
N ALA A 183 -5.09 0.84 -8.88
CA ALA A 183 -4.78 -0.54 -8.46
C ALA A 183 -3.75 -1.25 -9.35
N THR A 184 -3.41 -0.69 -10.52
CA THR A 184 -2.54 -1.33 -11.52
C THR A 184 -1.37 -0.42 -11.91
N ILE A 185 -1.49 0.33 -13.00
CA ILE A 185 -0.39 1.09 -13.58
C ILE A 185 0.12 2.21 -12.65
N ASP A 186 -0.73 2.88 -11.89
CA ASP A 186 -0.29 3.95 -10.99
C ASP A 186 0.34 3.39 -9.72
N ALA A 187 -0.12 2.23 -9.23
CA ALA A 187 0.60 1.49 -8.19
C ALA A 187 2.00 1.05 -8.68
N ALA A 188 2.11 0.56 -9.92
CA ALA A 188 3.40 0.22 -10.52
C ALA A 188 4.32 1.44 -10.69
N LYS A 189 3.76 2.62 -11.01
CA LYS A 189 4.51 3.89 -11.03
C LYS A 189 4.98 4.29 -9.63
N ALA A 190 4.10 4.21 -8.63
CA ALA A 190 4.42 4.50 -7.24
C ALA A 190 5.56 3.61 -6.71
N LEU A 191 5.60 2.35 -7.16
CA LEU A 191 6.65 1.39 -6.82
C LEU A 191 7.91 1.47 -7.70
N GLY A 192 7.92 2.32 -8.73
CA GLY A 192 9.05 2.46 -9.65
C GLY A 192 9.34 1.19 -10.47
N VAL A 193 8.28 0.49 -10.89
CA VAL A 193 8.34 -0.76 -11.68
C VAL A 193 7.38 -0.77 -12.87
N HIS A 194 6.79 0.37 -13.20
CA HIS A 194 5.82 0.53 -14.31
C HIS A 194 6.37 0.18 -15.70
N ASP A 195 7.69 0.22 -15.91
CA ASP A 195 8.30 -0.25 -17.17
C ASP A 195 8.18 -1.78 -17.33
N LYS A 196 7.93 -2.50 -16.24
CA LYS A 196 7.84 -3.98 -16.23
C LYS A 196 6.42 -4.48 -16.05
N ILE A 197 5.58 -3.83 -15.26
CA ILE A 197 4.25 -4.32 -14.88
C ILE A 197 3.20 -3.19 -14.85
N GLY A 198 1.96 -3.55 -14.54
CA GLY A 198 0.86 -2.61 -14.32
C GLY A 198 -0.02 -2.37 -15.56
N SER A 199 0.34 -2.90 -16.71
CA SER A 199 -0.46 -2.85 -17.94
C SER A 199 -0.10 -4.02 -18.87
N ILE A 200 -1.01 -4.35 -19.79
CA ILE A 200 -0.80 -5.38 -20.82
C ILE A 200 -0.26 -4.69 -22.06
N GLU A 201 1.07 -4.58 -22.15
CA GLU A 201 1.78 -3.95 -23.26
C GLU A 201 2.94 -4.83 -23.70
N VAL A 202 3.27 -4.80 -25.00
CA VAL A 202 4.40 -5.56 -25.54
C VAL A 202 5.69 -5.14 -24.84
N GLY A 203 6.46 -6.12 -24.34
CA GLY A 203 7.72 -5.90 -23.62
C GLY A 203 7.60 -5.92 -22.10
N LYS A 204 6.39 -5.84 -21.53
CA LYS A 204 6.15 -5.99 -20.09
C LYS A 204 6.07 -7.45 -19.66
N GLU A 205 6.29 -7.69 -18.37
CA GLU A 205 6.17 -9.00 -17.74
C GLU A 205 4.71 -9.46 -17.76
N ALA A 206 4.48 -10.77 -17.99
CA ALA A 206 3.15 -11.36 -18.03
C ALA A 206 2.58 -11.57 -16.61
N ASP A 207 2.30 -10.46 -15.93
CA ASP A 207 1.58 -10.37 -14.66
C ASP A 207 0.10 -10.12 -14.95
N ILE A 208 -0.68 -11.20 -14.99
CA ILE A 208 -2.05 -11.19 -15.53
C ILE A 208 -2.99 -11.89 -14.56
N THR A 209 -4.08 -11.20 -14.21
CA THR A 209 -5.21 -11.77 -13.47
C THR A 209 -6.35 -12.05 -14.44
N ILE A 210 -6.85 -13.29 -14.45
CA ILE A 210 -7.96 -13.74 -15.29
C ILE A 210 -9.20 -13.86 -14.41
N LEU A 211 -10.25 -13.14 -14.78
CA LEU A 211 -11.54 -13.16 -14.09
C LEU A 211 -12.55 -13.97 -14.89
N VAL A 212 -13.22 -14.90 -14.22
CA VAL A 212 -14.34 -15.66 -14.75
C VAL A 212 -15.44 -15.62 -13.68
N PRO A 213 -16.31 -14.60 -13.70
CA PRO A 213 -17.41 -14.55 -12.75
C PRO A 213 -18.40 -15.68 -13.04
N GLU A 214 -18.98 -16.29 -12.01
CA GLU A 214 -20.05 -17.29 -12.20
C GLU A 214 -21.34 -16.63 -12.70
N PHE A 215 -21.57 -15.39 -12.31
CA PHE A 215 -22.77 -14.63 -12.65
C PHE A 215 -22.48 -13.13 -12.73
N THR A 216 -23.04 -12.47 -13.74
CA THR A 216 -23.02 -11.01 -13.87
C THR A 216 -24.45 -10.48 -13.91
N HIS A 217 -24.79 -9.59 -12.97
CA HIS A 217 -26.14 -9.02 -12.86
C HIS A 217 -26.53 -8.11 -14.03
N THR A 218 -25.54 -7.61 -14.78
CA THR A 218 -25.69 -6.79 -15.99
C THR A 218 -24.70 -7.24 -17.06
N PRO A 219 -24.92 -6.92 -18.35
CA PRO A 219 -24.00 -7.30 -19.41
C PRO A 219 -22.56 -6.86 -19.14
N LEU A 220 -21.61 -7.74 -19.45
CA LEU A 220 -20.17 -7.49 -19.35
C LEU A 220 -19.61 -7.24 -20.75
N ASP A 221 -19.26 -5.98 -21.03
CA ASP A 221 -18.66 -5.54 -22.30
C ASP A 221 -17.67 -4.37 -22.07
N GLU A 222 -17.07 -3.83 -23.13
CA GLU A 222 -16.06 -2.77 -23.00
C GLU A 222 -16.56 -1.50 -22.29
N ARG A 223 -17.88 -1.26 -22.27
CA ARG A 223 -18.49 -0.08 -21.64
C ARG A 223 -18.71 -0.28 -20.15
N THR A 224 -18.92 -1.54 -19.72
CA THR A 224 -19.32 -1.87 -18.35
C THR A 224 -18.20 -2.50 -17.51
N VAL A 225 -17.14 -3.02 -18.15
CA VAL A 225 -16.08 -3.81 -17.48
C VAL A 225 -15.45 -3.11 -16.28
N TYR A 226 -15.12 -1.82 -16.37
CA TYR A 226 -14.52 -1.09 -15.25
C TYR A 226 -15.52 -0.88 -14.10
N GLY A 227 -16.80 -0.71 -14.42
CA GLY A 227 -17.86 -0.66 -13.42
C GLY A 227 -17.95 -1.97 -12.65
N HIS A 228 -17.91 -3.11 -13.35
CA HIS A 228 -17.90 -4.44 -12.74
C HIS A 228 -16.64 -4.69 -11.90
N LEU A 229 -15.45 -4.35 -12.41
CA LEU A 229 -14.18 -4.47 -11.70
C LEU A 229 -14.21 -3.75 -10.33
N VAL A 230 -14.84 -2.58 -10.25
CA VAL A 230 -14.86 -1.82 -8.99
C VAL A 230 -16.05 -2.19 -8.09
N ASN A 231 -17.23 -2.42 -8.66
CA ASN A 231 -18.46 -2.50 -7.87
C ASN A 231 -19.00 -3.92 -7.68
N THR A 232 -18.59 -4.88 -8.49
CA THR A 232 -19.26 -6.20 -8.54
C THR A 232 -18.30 -7.35 -8.27
N PHE A 233 -17.14 -7.38 -8.93
CA PHE A 233 -16.20 -8.49 -8.77
C PHE A 233 -15.58 -8.54 -7.38
N SER A 234 -15.09 -9.72 -7.03
CA SER A 234 -14.42 -10.08 -5.78
C SER A 234 -13.28 -11.06 -6.05
N GLY A 235 -12.48 -11.37 -5.03
CA GLY A 235 -11.43 -12.38 -5.11
C GLY A 235 -11.93 -13.77 -5.56
N LYS A 236 -13.22 -14.08 -5.39
CA LYS A 236 -13.83 -15.35 -5.83
C LYS A 236 -13.96 -15.48 -7.35
N ASP A 237 -14.02 -14.34 -8.04
CA ASP A 237 -14.14 -14.28 -9.50
C ASP A 237 -12.79 -14.50 -10.19
N VAL A 238 -11.69 -14.50 -9.42
CA VAL A 238 -10.34 -14.78 -9.93
C VAL A 238 -10.21 -16.25 -10.28
N TRP A 239 -10.18 -16.54 -11.57
CA TRP A 239 -9.98 -17.90 -12.09
C TRP A 239 -8.50 -18.29 -12.12
N GLY A 240 -7.61 -17.36 -12.43
CA GLY A 240 -6.18 -17.64 -12.50
C GLY A 240 -5.34 -16.38 -12.44
N VAL A 241 -4.09 -16.56 -12.02
CA VAL A 241 -3.09 -15.50 -11.90
C VAL A 241 -1.76 -16.01 -12.46
N LEU A 242 -1.18 -15.24 -13.37
CA LEU A 242 0.16 -15.42 -13.91
C LEU A 242 1.08 -14.37 -13.27
N VAL A 243 2.28 -14.78 -12.86
CA VAL A 243 3.35 -13.87 -12.42
C VAL A 243 4.61 -14.19 -13.20
N LYS A 244 5.07 -13.24 -14.01
CA LYS A 244 6.07 -13.39 -15.07
C LYS A 244 5.75 -14.59 -15.97
N GLY A 245 4.49 -14.74 -16.37
CA GLY A 245 4.02 -15.82 -17.24
C GLY A 245 3.96 -17.21 -16.58
N SER A 246 4.24 -17.33 -15.29
CA SER A 246 4.11 -18.59 -14.54
C SER A 246 2.81 -18.60 -13.75
N TRP A 247 2.04 -19.69 -13.83
CA TRP A 247 0.83 -19.84 -13.02
C TRP A 247 1.17 -19.85 -11.52
N VAL A 248 0.50 -18.98 -10.76
CA VAL A 248 0.48 -19.04 -9.28
C VAL A 248 -0.87 -19.49 -8.76
N THR A 249 -1.93 -19.17 -9.50
CA THR A 249 -3.29 -19.69 -9.32
C THR A 249 -3.82 -20.11 -10.69
N LYS A 250 -4.47 -21.27 -10.78
CA LYS A 250 -5.13 -21.74 -12.01
C LYS A 250 -6.39 -22.51 -11.63
N GLU A 251 -7.49 -22.30 -12.37
CA GLU A 251 -8.78 -22.94 -12.08
C GLU A 251 -9.24 -22.73 -10.63
N ARG A 252 -9.05 -21.51 -10.11
CA ARG A 252 -9.33 -21.09 -8.72
C ARG A 252 -8.53 -21.83 -7.64
N ARG A 253 -7.45 -22.52 -8.01
CA ARG A 253 -6.56 -23.23 -7.07
C ARG A 253 -5.17 -22.62 -7.08
N VAL A 254 -4.59 -22.43 -5.90
CA VAL A 254 -3.16 -22.09 -5.76
C VAL A 254 -2.34 -23.30 -6.21
N VAL A 255 -1.37 -23.09 -7.10
CA VAL A 255 -0.58 -24.19 -7.71
C VAL A 255 0.89 -24.20 -7.30
N THR A 256 1.30 -23.28 -6.42
CA THR A 256 2.70 -23.08 -6.00
C THR A 256 3.02 -23.64 -4.62
N VAL A 257 2.00 -23.91 -3.81
CA VAL A 257 2.13 -24.43 -2.44
C VAL A 257 1.02 -25.43 -2.14
N ASP A 258 1.29 -26.33 -1.19
CA ASP A 258 0.26 -27.15 -0.57
C ASP A 258 -0.56 -26.28 0.40
N LEU A 259 -1.78 -25.91 -0.04
CA LEU A 259 -2.62 -24.97 0.71
C LEU A 259 -3.07 -25.55 2.05
N ASP A 260 -3.40 -26.84 2.11
CA ASP A 260 -3.85 -27.48 3.34
C ASP A 260 -2.73 -27.48 4.39
N ARG A 261 -1.49 -27.76 3.96
CA ARG A 261 -0.31 -27.67 4.83
C ARG A 261 -0.03 -26.24 5.29
N VAL A 262 -0.22 -25.25 4.43
CA VAL A 262 -0.04 -23.83 4.80
C VAL A 262 -1.07 -23.40 5.84
N VAL A 263 -2.34 -23.78 5.64
CA VAL A 263 -3.43 -23.48 6.58
C VAL A 263 -3.18 -24.15 7.93
N ASP A 264 -2.87 -25.44 7.96
CA ASP A 264 -2.54 -26.17 9.20
C ASP A 264 -1.35 -25.53 9.94
N TYR A 265 -0.31 -25.13 9.23
CA TYR A 265 0.83 -24.43 9.84
C TYR A 265 0.43 -23.06 10.41
N ALA A 266 -0.36 -22.28 9.66
CA ALA A 266 -0.83 -20.97 10.09
C ALA A 266 -1.69 -21.07 11.36
N GLU A 267 -2.63 -22.02 11.42
CA GLU A 267 -3.45 -22.27 12.60
C GLU A 267 -2.61 -22.60 13.83
N LYS A 268 -1.59 -23.44 13.70
CA LYS A 268 -0.65 -23.75 14.79
C LYS A 268 0.14 -22.53 15.28
N VAL A 269 0.54 -21.64 14.37
CA VAL A 269 1.22 -20.39 14.73
C VAL A 269 0.26 -19.45 15.47
N VAL A 270 -0.96 -19.27 14.95
CA VAL A 270 -1.99 -18.41 15.54
C VAL A 270 -2.40 -18.89 16.92
N ASN A 271 -2.61 -20.20 17.11
CA ASN A 271 -2.94 -20.77 18.42
C ASN A 271 -1.84 -20.50 19.45
N ARG A 272 -0.57 -20.71 19.09
CA ARG A 272 0.56 -20.38 19.98
C ARG A 272 0.66 -18.89 20.31
N LEU A 273 0.33 -18.01 19.35
CA LEU A 273 0.30 -16.57 19.59
C LEU A 273 -0.82 -16.22 20.59
N TRP A 274 -2.02 -16.78 20.42
CA TRP A 274 -3.13 -16.58 21.33
C TRP A 274 -2.84 -17.09 22.73
N ASP A 275 -2.29 -18.31 22.87
CA ASP A 275 -1.87 -18.86 24.16
C ASP A 275 -0.91 -17.91 24.86
N ARG A 276 0.09 -17.39 24.12
CA ARG A 276 1.04 -16.41 24.66
C ARG A 276 0.32 -15.12 25.09
N MET A 277 -0.51 -14.53 24.23
CA MET A 277 -1.21 -13.28 24.51
C MET A 277 -2.14 -13.40 25.73
N ILE A 278 -2.84 -14.53 25.87
CA ILE A 278 -3.72 -14.81 27.01
C ILE A 278 -2.92 -15.06 28.29
N SER A 279 -1.75 -15.70 28.20
CA SER A 279 -0.90 -16.00 29.37
C SER A 279 -0.10 -14.80 29.89
N MET A 280 0.05 -13.73 29.12
CA MET A 280 0.74 -12.52 29.56
C MET A 280 -0.07 -11.81 30.65
N GLU A 281 0.54 -11.56 31.82
CA GLU A 281 -0.10 -10.76 32.86
C GLU A 281 -0.50 -9.39 32.31
N VAL A 282 -1.79 -9.12 32.43
CA VAL A 282 -2.48 -8.12 31.64
C VAL A 282 -2.29 -6.73 32.24
N LYS A 283 -1.42 -5.90 31.66
CA LYS A 283 -1.35 -4.46 31.99
C LYS A 283 -2.52 -3.66 31.37
N TYR A 284 -3.26 -4.25 30.43
CA TYR A 284 -4.42 -3.64 29.77
C TYR A 284 -5.52 -4.67 29.53
N LYS A 285 -6.43 -4.87 30.49
CA LYS A 285 -7.60 -5.72 30.30
C LYS A 285 -8.53 -4.98 29.35
N VAL A 286 -8.75 -5.53 28.16
CA VAL A 286 -9.90 -5.14 27.34
C VAL A 286 -11.11 -5.86 27.94
N GLU A 287 -11.94 -5.13 28.68
CA GLU A 287 -13.10 -5.69 29.41
C GLU A 287 -14.16 -6.35 28.49
N TRP A 288 -14.07 -6.14 27.17
CA TRP A 288 -15.04 -6.59 26.16
C TRP A 288 -14.92 -8.06 25.72
N LEU A 289 -14.01 -8.85 26.29
CA LEU A 289 -13.82 -10.28 25.95
C LEU A 289 -14.41 -11.25 26.99
N LYS A 290 -15.28 -10.80 27.88
CA LYS A 290 -16.09 -11.71 28.70
C LYS A 290 -17.45 -11.97 28.02
N PRO A 291 -17.91 -13.23 27.95
CA PRO A 291 -19.24 -13.58 27.43
C PRO A 291 -20.37 -12.84 28.16
#